data_AF-A0A7V9HQR3-F1
#
_entry.id   AF-A0A7V9HQR3-F1
#
_cell.length_a   1.000
_cell.length_b   1.000
_cell.length_c   1.000
_cell.angle_alpha   90.00
_cell.angle_beta   90.00
_cell.angle_gamma   90.00
#
_symmetry.space_group_name_H-M   'P 1'
#
loop_
_entity.id
_entity.type
_entity.pdbx_description
1 polymer ?
#
loop_
_entity_poly.entity_id
_entity_poly.type
_entity_poly.pdbx_seq_one_letter_code
_entity_poly.pdbx_strand_id
1 'polypeptide(L)'
;MAEPDSQSGIVTGDGYAIAADLSALGEGPGFRKVRRDLGVTAFGVNVIVMPEAYETGMHYHDTQEELYFLHAGEIEIEFGDGSVHRLAPGG
;
A
#
# COMPACT_ATOMS: atom_id res chain seq x y z
N MET A 1 14.54 -13.35 -22.77
CA MET A 1 13.49 -12.67 -21.97
C MET A 1 12.61 -13.78 -21.41
N ALA A 2 12.41 -13.82 -20.10
CA ALA A 2 11.49 -14.78 -19.50
C ALA A 2 10.06 -14.37 -19.83
N GLU A 3 9.21 -15.34 -20.16
CA GLU A 3 7.77 -15.13 -20.34
C GLU A 3 7.15 -14.61 -19.03
N PRO A 4 6.22 -13.65 -19.07
CA PRO A 4 5.55 -13.15 -17.87
C PRO A 4 4.74 -14.28 -17.22
N ASP A 5 4.91 -14.47 -15.92
CA ASP A 5 4.17 -15.45 -15.13
C ASP A 5 2.72 -14.98 -14.92
N SER A 6 1.89 -15.25 -15.92
CA SER A 6 0.49 -14.80 -16.02
C SER A 6 -0.45 -15.33 -14.93
N GLN A 7 -0.02 -16.28 -14.10
CA GLN A 7 -0.89 -16.86 -13.06
C GLN A 7 -1.08 -15.96 -11.82
N SER A 8 -0.23 -14.96 -11.62
CA SER A 8 -0.30 -14.06 -10.47
C SER A 8 -1.07 -12.76 -10.72
N GLY A 9 -1.41 -12.45 -11.97
CA GLY A 9 -1.92 -11.12 -12.35
C GLY A 9 -0.85 -10.01 -12.27
N ILE A 10 0.42 -10.37 -12.08
CA ILE A 10 1.55 -9.44 -12.04
C ILE A 10 2.34 -9.53 -13.35
N VAL A 11 2.64 -8.38 -13.94
CA VAL A 11 3.49 -8.24 -15.13
C VAL A 11 4.70 -7.39 -14.78
N THR A 12 5.89 -7.87 -15.12
CA THR A 12 7.15 -7.13 -14.94
C THR A 12 7.80 -6.86 -16.30
N GLY A 13 8.52 -5.75 -16.39
CA GLY A 13 9.31 -5.38 -17.57
C GLY A 13 10.55 -4.60 -17.17
N ASP A 14 11.23 -4.00 -18.16
CA ASP A 14 12.46 -3.24 -17.91
C ASP A 14 12.13 -1.93 -17.19
N GLY A 15 12.35 -1.92 -15.87
CA GLY A 15 12.12 -0.76 -15.00
C GLY A 15 10.68 -0.57 -14.52
N TYR A 16 9.76 -1.52 -14.76
CA TYR A 16 8.38 -1.41 -14.30
C TYR A 16 7.78 -2.74 -13.84
N ALA A 17 6.75 -2.65 -13.00
CA ALA A 17 5.92 -3.76 -12.57
C ALA A 17 4.47 -3.30 -12.41
N ILE A 18 3.52 -4.16 -12.77
CA ILE A 18 2.08 -3.89 -12.78
C ILE A 18 1.38 -5.06 -12.11
N ALA A 19 0.52 -4.77 -11.13
CA ALA A 19 -0.51 -5.71 -10.68
C ALA A 19 -1.82 -5.37 -11.41
N ALA A 20 -2.57 -6.39 -11.85
CA ALA A 20 -3.87 -6.19 -12.51
C ALA A 20 -4.87 -5.46 -11.60
N ASP A 21 -4.86 -5.77 -10.30
CA ASP A 21 -5.63 -5.13 -9.25
C ASP A 21 -5.00 -5.43 -7.86
N LEU A 22 -5.62 -4.96 -6.78
CA LEU A 22 -5.15 -5.22 -5.41
C LEU A 22 -5.27 -6.68 -4.99
N SER A 23 -6.20 -7.41 -5.60
CA SER A 23 -6.50 -8.82 -5.32
C SER A 23 -5.34 -9.71 -5.77
N ALA A 24 -4.64 -9.34 -6.86
CA ALA A 24 -3.38 -9.95 -7.27
C ALA A 24 -2.27 -9.91 -6.20
N LEU A 25 -2.37 -9.02 -5.21
CA LEU A 25 -1.41 -8.90 -4.09
C LEU A 25 -1.92 -9.56 -2.80
N GLY A 26 -3.16 -10.06 -2.79
CA GLY A 26 -3.79 -10.75 -1.67
C GLY A 26 -5.24 -10.34 -1.45
N GLU A 27 -5.96 -11.17 -0.69
CA GLU A 27 -7.39 -11.01 -0.40
C GLU A 27 -7.67 -10.62 1.07
N GLY A 28 -8.82 -10.00 1.32
CA GLY A 28 -9.30 -9.66 2.66
C GLY A 28 -8.49 -8.59 3.41
N PRO A 29 -8.73 -8.39 4.72
CA PRO A 29 -8.01 -7.40 5.51
C PRO A 29 -6.50 -7.69 5.63
N GLY A 30 -5.68 -6.63 5.66
CA GLY A 30 -4.26 -6.70 5.97
C GLY A 30 -3.36 -5.96 4.98
N PHE A 31 -2.05 -6.07 5.21
CA PHE A 31 -1.01 -5.46 4.38
C PHE A 31 -0.83 -6.20 3.05
N ARG A 32 -0.64 -5.43 1.98
CA ARG A 32 -0.13 -5.84 0.67
C ARG A 32 1.25 -5.26 0.52
N LYS A 33 2.27 -6.12 0.43
CA LYS A 33 3.67 -5.68 0.40
C LYS A 33 4.08 -5.39 -1.04
N VAL A 34 3.42 -4.41 -1.66
CA VAL A 34 3.56 -4.04 -3.09
C VAL A 34 5.02 -4.02 -3.53
N ARG A 35 5.91 -3.38 -2.76
CA ARG A 35 7.35 -3.35 -3.07
C ARG A 35 7.93 -4.75 -3.25
N ARG A 36 7.71 -5.62 -2.26
CA ARG A 36 8.26 -6.98 -2.23
C ARG A 36 7.66 -7.82 -3.34
N ASP A 37 6.34 -7.72 -3.51
CA ASP A 37 5.59 -8.59 -4.41
C ASP A 37 5.81 -8.19 -5.89
N LEU A 38 6.04 -6.90 -6.15
CA LEU A 38 6.40 -6.38 -7.48
C LEU A 38 7.92 -6.32 -7.75
N GLY A 39 8.76 -6.61 -6.76
CA GLY A 39 10.22 -6.62 -6.90
C GLY A 39 10.88 -5.24 -7.08
N VAL A 40 10.18 -4.13 -6.79
CA VAL A 40 10.74 -2.78 -6.89
C VAL A 40 11.61 -2.45 -5.67
N THR A 41 12.64 -1.61 -5.84
CA THR A 41 13.65 -1.38 -4.78
C THR A 41 13.84 0.09 -4.37
N ALA A 42 13.33 1.03 -5.15
CA ALA A 42 13.59 2.46 -4.97
C ALA A 42 12.91 3.05 -3.71
N PHE A 43 11.66 2.66 -3.41
CA PHE A 43 10.91 3.15 -2.26
C PHE A 43 10.06 2.04 -1.63
N GLY A 44 9.60 2.26 -0.40
CA GLY A 44 8.61 1.40 0.24
C GLY A 44 7.22 1.70 -0.30
N VAL A 45 6.47 0.66 -0.67
CA VAL A 45 5.05 0.79 -1.05
C VAL A 45 4.30 -0.35 -0.42
N ASN A 46 3.23 -0.01 0.29
CA ASN A 46 2.28 -0.96 0.82
C ASN A 46 0.87 -0.45 0.55
N VAL A 47 -0.08 -1.37 0.42
CA VAL A 47 -1.51 -1.07 0.54
C VAL A 47 -2.02 -1.75 1.79
N ILE A 48 -2.84 -1.08 2.57
CA ILE A 48 -3.46 -1.66 3.76
C ILE A 48 -4.96 -1.72 3.52
N VAL A 49 -5.52 -2.92 3.57
CA VAL A 49 -6.98 -3.11 3.57
C VAL A 49 -7.42 -3.21 5.02
N MET A 50 -8.15 -2.22 5.49
CA MET A 50 -8.63 -2.17 6.88
C MET A 50 -10.14 -2.48 6.93
N PRO A 51 -10.60 -3.28 7.91
CA PRO A 51 -12.02 -3.35 8.23
C PRO A 51 -12.52 -2.00 8.77
N GLU A 52 -13.83 -1.79 8.71
CA GLU A 52 -14.47 -0.64 9.36
C GLU A 52 -14.20 -0.65 10.88
N ALA A 53 -14.07 0.54 11.46
CA ALA A 53 -13.82 0.75 12.89
C ALA A 53 -12.56 0.04 13.43
N TYR A 54 -11.57 -0.21 12.57
CA TYR A 54 -10.28 -0.78 12.94
C TYR A 54 -9.22 0.33 13.08
N GLU A 55 -8.46 0.30 14.17
CA GLU A 55 -7.37 1.22 14.45
C GLU A 55 -6.03 0.48 14.35
N THR A 56 -5.04 1.12 13.75
CA THR A 56 -3.67 0.60 13.70
C THR A 56 -2.90 0.97 14.97
N GLY A 57 -1.76 0.31 15.21
CA GLY A 57 -0.86 0.74 16.27
C GLY A 57 -0.14 2.04 15.91
N MET A 58 0.19 2.85 16.92
CA MET A 58 1.07 4.01 16.76
C MET A 58 2.52 3.57 16.57
N HIS A 59 3.20 4.16 15.59
CA HIS A 59 4.63 3.98 15.36
C HIS A 59 5.29 5.27 14.88
N TYR A 60 6.62 5.28 14.82
CA TYR A 60 7.41 6.44 14.44
C TYR A 60 8.65 6.02 13.65
N HIS A 61 9.03 6.86 12.68
CA HIS A 61 10.24 6.72 11.90
C HIS A 61 11.12 7.95 12.07
N ASP A 62 12.40 7.74 12.41
CA ASP A 62 13.36 8.84 12.61
C ASP A 62 13.93 9.41 11.30
N THR A 63 14.02 8.57 10.26
CA THR A 63 14.70 8.91 8.99
C THR A 63 13.84 8.72 7.76
N GLN A 64 12.69 8.05 7.88
CA GLN A 64 11.83 7.73 6.74
C GLN A 64 10.65 8.69 6.74
N GLU A 65 10.47 9.37 5.62
CA GLU A 65 9.22 10.07 5.33
C GLU A 65 8.15 9.05 4.94
N GLU A 66 6.91 9.32 5.34
CA GLU A 66 5.74 8.54 4.95
C GLU A 66 4.73 9.44 4.24
N LEU A 67 4.09 8.88 3.21
CA LEU A 67 2.98 9.51 2.49
C LEU A 67 1.78 8.57 2.54
N TYR A 68 0.61 9.14 2.83
CA TYR A 68 -0.66 8.45 2.85
C TYR A 68 -1.51 8.88 1.65
N PHE A 69 -2.10 7.90 0.96
CA PHE A 69 -3.07 8.12 -0.11
C PHE A 69 -4.23 7.16 0.12
N LEU A 70 -5.44 7.71 0.23
CA LEU A 70 -6.62 6.88 0.39
C LEU A 70 -7.17 6.49 -0.97
N HIS A 71 -7.16 5.19 -1.27
CA HIS A 71 -7.72 4.67 -2.51
C HIS A 71 -9.26 4.56 -2.46
N ALA A 72 -9.83 4.13 -1.33
CA ALA A 72 -11.27 3.95 -1.15
C ALA A 72 -11.65 4.00 0.34
N GLY A 73 -12.89 4.41 0.65
CA GLY A 73 -13.41 4.53 2.02
C GLY A 73 -13.18 5.91 2.63
N GLU A 74 -13.12 5.98 3.95
CA GLU A 74 -12.78 7.16 4.75
C GLU A 74 -11.87 6.71 5.90
N ILE A 75 -10.85 7.51 6.22
CA ILE A 75 -9.99 7.27 7.38
C ILE A 75 -9.71 8.58 8.12
N GLU A 76 -9.32 8.45 9.38
CA GLU A 76 -8.73 9.51 10.18
C GLU A 76 -7.31 9.09 10.57
N ILE A 77 -6.36 10.03 10.50
CA ILE A 77 -4.96 9.82 10.88
C ILE A 77 -4.62 10.84 11.97
N GLU A 78 -4.16 10.33 13.11
CA GLU A 78 -3.62 11.13 14.21
C GLU A 78 -2.08 11.07 14.18
N PHE A 79 -1.43 12.22 14.29
CA PHE A 79 0.04 12.33 14.35
C PHE A 79 0.51 12.64 15.77
N GLY A 80 1.80 12.40 16.03
CA GLY A 80 2.40 12.56 17.36
C GLY A 80 2.39 13.99 17.92
N ASP A 81 2.07 14.99 17.11
CA ASP A 81 1.84 16.38 17.54
C ASP A 81 0.38 16.66 17.94
N GLY A 82 -0.49 15.64 17.88
CA GLY A 82 -1.93 15.72 18.15
C GLY A 82 -2.75 16.24 16.97
N SER A 83 -2.15 16.50 15.81
CA SER A 83 -2.90 16.85 14.60
C SER A 83 -3.70 15.65 14.09
N VAL A 84 -4.89 15.93 13.57
CA VAL A 84 -5.83 14.92 13.08
C VAL A 84 -6.28 15.30 11.68
N HIS A 85 -6.13 14.37 10.74
CA HIS A 85 -6.46 14.55 9.33
C HIS A 85 -7.45 13.48 8.89
N ARG A 86 -8.58 13.91 8.32
CA ARG A 86 -9.53 13.01 7.63
C ARG A 86 -9.22 12.98 6.16
N LEU A 87 -9.13 11.78 5.59
CA LEU A 87 -8.85 11.58 4.17
C LEU A 87 -10.06 10.98 3.48
N ALA A 88 -10.29 11.42 2.24
CA ALA A 88 -11.27 10.89 1.32
C ALA A 88 -10.56 10.21 0.14
N PRO A 89 -11.25 9.41 -0.69
CA PRO A 89 -10.62 8.76 -1.82
C PRO A 89 -9.98 9.77 -2.78
N GLY A 90 -8.70 9.58 -3.12
CA GLY A 90 -7.90 10.50 -3.92
C GLY A 90 -6.91 11.37 -3.13
N GLY A 91 -6.92 11.27 -1.79
CA GLY A 91 -6.14 12.12 -0.88
C GLY A 91 -7.07 12.87 0.06
#